data_AF-A0AAV0AY71-F1
#
_entry.id   AF-A0AAV0AY71-F1
#
_cell.length_a   1.000
_cell.length_b   1.000
_cell.length_c   1.000
_cell.angle_alpha   90.00
_cell.angle_beta   90.00
_cell.angle_gamma   90.00
#
_symmetry.space_group_name_H-M   'P 1'
#
loop_
_entity.id
_entity.type
_entity.pdbx_description
1 polymer ?
#
loop_
_entity_poly.entity_id
_entity_poly.type
_entity_poly.pdbx_seq_one_letter_code
_entity_poly.pdbx_strand_id
1 'polypeptide(L)'
;MFAGLLALIIDQDLTRKENMCSREGREIPFPTPIILKNSQKINNRLSKVESQMKLVVLVAQSGISLKGPLQIVLKTLDVLALVRDVIRLLIKDNSVSRFEWLYHMQFYLEVSVANPIESLSIHMANAVFPYGFKYLGTFDFQATGRIFVGLFQVGAWGYFDGANRLEERILSAVSHLIQSIKLGLGAISFDQSAEVEIVGKTLWINTNRGIVITMNPGYAGRSYLPDNLKLFRSMAMTCPIGGAIIASVDQREQCILIQSVTETIVSKLVAEHLKEHIHHIVSERHLVVGNVWSQKVPYVYQIQNIQHRLMMVGPLATGKTGAWRALLGALGSLVGLKVVSYVVDSKAISKDFVYDSLNPTTPEWNFGLFTNIICKIIDNVGDEVSKQHWIIFMAIVLDNNKLLTLPIGKRLGLPNNV
;
A
#
# COMPACT_ATOMS: atom_id res chain seq x y z
N MET A 1 8.74 8.77 -5.49
CA MET A 1 10.02 8.94 -4.74
C MET A 1 9.77 8.98 -3.24
N PHE A 2 8.86 9.82 -2.75
CA PHE A 2 8.44 9.82 -1.34
C PHE A 2 7.09 9.09 -1.21
N ALA A 3 6.90 8.23 -0.20
CA ALA A 3 5.57 7.76 0.17
C ALA A 3 4.71 8.89 0.73
N GLY A 4 3.39 8.72 0.76
CA GLY A 4 2.46 9.64 1.42
C GLY A 4 2.44 11.08 0.92
N LEU A 5 3.41 11.55 0.14
CA LEU A 5 3.41 12.77 -0.63
C LEU A 5 2.69 12.50 -1.95
N LEU A 6 1.66 13.31 -2.24
CA LEU A 6 0.94 13.31 -3.50
C LEU A 6 1.58 14.29 -4.48
N ALA A 7 1.75 15.54 -4.05
CA ALA A 7 2.24 16.63 -4.87
C ALA A 7 3.06 17.64 -4.05
N LEU A 8 3.92 18.39 -4.74
CA LEU A 8 4.56 19.59 -4.20
C LEU A 8 3.85 20.81 -4.79
N ILE A 9 3.43 21.72 -3.94
CA ILE A 9 2.76 22.96 -4.35
C ILE A 9 3.84 24.00 -4.60
N ILE A 10 3.81 24.54 -5.80
CA ILE A 10 4.74 25.56 -6.27
C ILE A 10 3.98 26.87 -6.34
N ASP A 11 4.65 27.94 -5.95
CA ASP A 11 4.17 29.32 -6.10
C ASP A 11 3.79 29.63 -7.57
N GLN A 12 2.90 30.61 -7.77
CA GLN A 12 2.36 31.02 -9.08
C GLN A 12 3.47 31.38 -10.07
N ASP A 13 4.58 31.95 -9.59
CA ASP A 13 5.74 32.31 -10.41
C ASP A 13 6.66 31.12 -10.76
N LEU A 14 6.31 29.90 -10.33
CA LEU A 14 7.11 28.67 -10.49
C LEU A 14 8.53 28.76 -9.92
N THR A 15 8.77 29.68 -8.98
CA THR A 15 10.11 29.98 -8.46
C THR A 15 10.40 29.34 -7.11
N ARG A 16 9.38 28.99 -6.33
CA ARG A 16 9.51 28.53 -4.94
C ARG A 16 8.55 27.38 -4.67
N LYS A 17 9.00 26.38 -3.92
CA LYS A 17 8.10 25.37 -3.33
C LYS A 17 7.71 25.83 -1.94
N GLU A 18 6.41 26.00 -1.73
CA GLU A 18 5.86 26.53 -0.48
C GLU A 18 5.28 25.42 0.37
N ASN A 19 4.46 24.56 -0.23
CA ASN A 19 3.73 23.52 0.49
C ASN A 19 3.97 22.14 -0.11
N MET A 20 3.69 21.12 0.68
CA MET A 20 3.54 19.74 0.24
C MET A 20 2.12 19.25 0.49
N CYS A 21 1.60 18.44 -0.42
CA CYS A 21 0.29 17.82 -0.28
C CYS A 21 0.44 16.32 -0.02
N SER A 22 -0.14 15.85 1.08
CA SER A 22 -0.23 14.42 1.42
C SER A 22 -1.22 13.71 0.48
N ARG A 23 -1.06 12.40 0.31
CA ARG A 23 -2.05 11.51 -0.35
C ARG A 23 -3.41 11.52 0.35
N GLU A 24 -3.44 11.89 1.63
CA GLU A 24 -4.66 12.05 2.42
C GLU A 24 -5.28 13.46 2.24
N GLY A 25 -4.78 14.26 1.29
CA GLY A 25 -5.31 15.58 0.94
C GLY A 25 -4.90 16.71 1.90
N ARG A 26 -3.99 16.45 2.84
CA ARG A 26 -3.50 17.49 3.77
C ARG A 26 -2.38 18.30 3.14
N GLU A 27 -2.58 19.60 3.05
CA GLU A 27 -1.51 20.54 2.71
C GLU A 27 -0.70 20.88 3.95
N ILE A 28 0.63 20.87 3.81
CA ILE A 28 1.56 21.15 4.89
C ILE A 28 2.63 22.11 4.36
N PRO A 29 2.75 23.32 4.93
CA PRO A 29 3.77 24.27 4.50
C PRO A 29 5.17 23.81 4.92
N PHE A 30 6.16 24.10 4.08
CA PHE A 30 7.56 23.96 4.48
C PHE A 30 7.93 25.06 5.49
N PRO A 31 8.81 24.80 6.48
CA PRO A 31 9.24 25.80 7.45
C PRO A 31 10.05 26.91 6.77
N THR A 32 10.78 26.54 5.71
CA THR A 32 11.47 27.48 4.82
C THR A 32 11.16 27.15 3.35
N PRO A 33 10.69 28.12 2.54
CA PRO A 33 10.39 27.88 1.13
C PRO A 33 11.63 27.50 0.33
N ILE A 34 11.51 26.51 -0.56
CA ILE A 34 12.64 26.02 -1.35
C ILE A 34 12.72 26.78 -2.67
N ILE A 35 13.71 27.66 -2.80
CA ILE A 35 13.95 28.48 -4.00
C ILE A 35 14.49 27.61 -5.15
N LEU A 36 13.85 27.70 -6.31
CA LEU A 36 14.16 26.92 -7.51
C LEU A 36 15.12 27.63 -8.48
N LYS A 37 15.24 28.97 -8.39
CA LYS A 37 16.01 29.81 -9.33
C LYS A 37 17.54 29.69 -9.20
N ASN A 38 18.09 29.40 -8.01
CA ASN A 38 19.55 29.56 -7.73
C ASN A 38 20.30 28.26 -7.36
N SER A 39 19.79 27.06 -7.67
CA SER A 39 20.43 25.81 -7.23
C SER A 39 20.82 24.87 -8.38
N GLN A 40 22.09 24.47 -8.38
CA GLN A 40 22.72 23.35 -9.09
C GLN A 40 21.88 22.04 -9.07
N LYS A 41 22.22 21.12 -10.00
CA LYS A 41 21.84 19.69 -10.14
C LYS A 41 20.61 19.20 -9.35
N ILE A 42 19.66 18.56 -10.05
CA ILE A 42 18.37 18.08 -9.51
C ILE A 42 18.45 17.33 -8.17
N ASN A 43 19.52 16.57 -7.94
CA ASN A 43 19.74 15.81 -6.70
C ASN A 43 19.84 16.71 -5.46
N ASN A 44 20.50 17.87 -5.58
CA ASN A 44 20.66 18.82 -4.47
C ASN A 44 19.33 19.49 -4.10
N ARG A 45 18.40 19.58 -5.06
CA ARG A 45 17.05 20.09 -4.81
C ARG A 45 16.19 19.05 -4.09
N LEU A 46 16.30 17.78 -4.48
CA LEU A 46 15.57 16.68 -3.83
C LEU A 46 16.05 16.43 -2.40
N SER A 47 17.35 16.52 -2.13
CA SER A 47 17.88 16.40 -0.77
C SER A 47 17.40 17.53 0.15
N LYS A 48 17.33 18.77 -0.35
CA LYS A 48 16.74 19.90 0.39
C LYS A 48 15.27 19.68 0.70
N VAL A 49 14.49 19.16 -0.25
CA VAL A 49 13.08 18.79 -0.01
C VAL A 49 13.00 17.75 1.11
N GLU A 50 13.81 16.69 1.05
CA GLU A 50 13.82 15.65 2.09
C GLU A 50 14.14 16.22 3.47
N SER A 51 15.17 17.07 3.60
CA SER A 51 15.53 17.70 4.88
C SER A 51 14.42 18.59 5.43
N GLN A 52 13.77 19.38 4.57
CA GLN A 52 12.64 20.22 4.98
C GLN A 52 11.43 19.38 5.40
N MET A 53 11.12 18.29 4.68
CA MET A 53 10.04 17.36 5.07
C MET A 53 10.24 16.79 6.47
N LYS A 54 11.48 16.44 6.85
CA LYS A 54 11.79 15.93 8.20
C LYS A 54 11.52 16.96 9.28
N LEU A 55 11.88 18.22 9.05
CA LEU A 55 11.65 19.33 9.98
C LEU A 55 10.16 19.64 10.18
N VAL A 56 9.35 19.55 9.12
CA VAL A 56 7.89 19.80 9.20
C VAL A 56 7.21 18.85 10.18
N VAL A 57 7.53 17.56 10.12
CA VAL A 57 6.91 16.56 10.99
C VAL A 57 7.19 16.87 12.47
N LEU A 58 8.37 17.40 12.76
CA LEU A 58 8.78 17.83 14.09
C LEU A 58 8.02 19.05 14.60
N VAL A 59 7.91 20.11 13.77
CA VAL A 59 7.18 21.32 14.14
C VAL A 59 5.69 21.02 14.33
N ALA A 60 5.11 20.16 13.49
CA ALA A 60 3.71 19.77 13.58
C ALA A 60 3.36 19.06 14.91
N GLN A 61 4.31 18.40 15.58
CA GLN A 61 4.08 17.70 16.85
C GLN A 61 3.91 18.62 18.06
N SER A 62 4.30 19.90 17.95
CA SER A 62 4.18 20.88 19.04
C SER A 62 2.81 21.55 19.17
N GLY A 63 1.88 21.31 18.24
CA GLY A 63 0.59 22.02 18.21
C GLY A 63 -0.47 21.44 17.28
N ILE A 64 -0.77 20.15 17.39
CA ILE A 64 -1.84 19.54 16.58
C ILE A 64 -3.21 19.96 17.11
N SER A 65 -3.86 20.90 16.42
CA SER A 65 -5.31 20.99 16.43
C SER A 65 -5.88 19.76 15.72
N LEU A 66 -6.78 19.01 16.37
CA LEU A 66 -7.44 17.79 15.87
C LEU A 66 -8.38 18.03 14.66
N LYS A 67 -8.29 19.17 13.99
CA LYS A 67 -9.06 19.49 12.79
C LYS A 67 -8.31 18.98 11.57
N GLY A 68 -8.77 17.87 11.01
CA GLY A 68 -8.23 17.29 9.78
C GLY A 68 -9.22 16.36 9.09
N PRO A 69 -8.90 15.87 7.88
CA PRO A 69 -9.69 14.86 7.17
C PRO A 69 -10.09 13.69 8.08
N LEU A 70 -11.32 13.19 7.93
CA LEU A 70 -11.93 12.15 8.78
C LEU A 70 -11.02 10.94 9.02
N GLN A 71 -10.24 10.54 8.01
CA GLN A 71 -9.29 9.41 8.10
C GLN A 71 -8.18 9.61 9.13
N ILE A 72 -7.70 10.84 9.33
CA ILE A 72 -6.67 11.16 10.32
C ILE A 72 -7.28 11.12 11.72
N VAL A 73 -8.49 11.66 11.89
CA VAL A 73 -9.22 11.63 13.16
C VAL A 73 -9.48 10.18 13.60
N LEU A 74 -9.90 9.31 12.68
CA LEU A 74 -10.12 7.89 12.95
C LEU A 74 -8.82 7.17 13.37
N LYS A 75 -7.69 7.43 12.71
CA LYS A 75 -6.38 6.88 13.10
C LYS A 75 -5.94 7.35 14.49
N THR A 76 -6.21 8.61 14.84
CA THR A 76 -5.92 9.14 16.18
C THR A 76 -6.80 8.47 17.24
N LEU A 77 -8.07 8.22 16.95
CA LEU A 77 -8.98 7.51 17.85
C LEU A 77 -8.51 6.08 18.13
N ASP A 78 -7.95 5.37 17.15
CA ASP A 78 -7.38 4.04 17.37
C ASP A 78 -6.22 4.05 18.36
N VAL A 79 -5.31 5.02 18.21
CA VAL A 79 -4.17 5.18 19.12
C VAL A 79 -4.66 5.51 20.53
N LEU A 80 -5.66 6.38 20.67
CA LEU A 80 -6.26 6.70 21.97
C LEU A 80 -6.99 5.49 22.58
N ALA A 81 -7.66 4.68 21.78
CA ALA A 81 -8.29 3.44 22.24
C ALA A 81 -7.25 2.44 22.74
N LEU A 82 -6.13 2.29 22.03
CA LEU A 82 -5.01 1.47 22.47
C LEU A 82 -4.42 1.98 23.80
N VAL A 83 -4.17 3.29 23.91
CA VAL A 83 -3.67 3.91 25.16
C VAL A 83 -4.62 3.65 26.32
N ARG A 84 -5.92 3.84 26.11
CA ARG A 84 -6.96 3.53 27.11
C ARG A 84 -6.89 2.08 27.56
N ASP A 85 -6.78 1.14 26.62
CA ASP A 85 -6.79 -0.28 26.94
C ASP A 85 -5.52 -0.71 27.68
N VAL A 86 -4.36 -0.15 27.34
CA VAL A 86 -3.11 -0.31 28.10
C VAL A 86 -3.27 0.24 29.52
N ILE A 87 -3.80 1.45 29.69
CA ILE A 87 -4.03 2.04 31.02
C ILE A 87 -4.95 1.15 31.87
N ARG A 88 -6.02 0.59 31.28
CA ARG A 88 -6.94 -0.31 31.99
C ARG A 88 -6.26 -1.59 32.46
N LEU A 89 -5.34 -2.16 31.66
CA LEU A 89 -4.56 -3.32 32.05
C LEU A 89 -3.63 -2.98 33.22
N LEU A 90 -2.91 -1.85 33.14
CA LEU A 90 -2.00 -1.40 34.20
C LEU A 90 -2.73 -1.09 35.52
N ILE A 91 -3.95 -0.53 35.47
CA ILE A 91 -4.78 -0.30 36.66
C ILE A 91 -5.23 -1.63 37.28
N LYS A 92 -5.49 -2.65 36.46
CA LYS A 92 -6.00 -3.95 36.91
C LYS A 92 -4.95 -4.76 37.67
N ASP A 93 -3.68 -4.72 37.24
CA ASP A 93 -2.60 -5.52 37.84
C ASP A 93 -2.01 -4.90 39.12
N ASN A 94 -2.46 -3.70 39.52
CA ASN A 94 -2.20 -3.00 40.80
C ASN A 94 -0.72 -2.86 41.22
N SER A 95 0.20 -3.30 40.38
CA SER A 95 1.64 -3.15 40.46
C SER A 95 2.13 -3.06 39.02
N VAL A 96 2.70 -1.92 38.65
CA VAL A 96 3.36 -1.79 37.34
C VAL A 96 4.63 -2.61 37.45
N SER A 97 4.56 -3.91 37.13
CA SER A 97 5.78 -4.67 36.94
C SER A 97 6.55 -3.94 35.84
N ARG A 98 7.83 -3.61 36.09
CA ARG A 98 8.65 -2.82 35.14
C ARG A 98 8.58 -3.42 33.74
N PHE A 99 8.34 -4.72 33.63
CA PHE A 99 8.18 -5.44 32.38
C PHE A 99 6.86 -5.15 31.64
N GLU A 100 5.70 -5.11 32.30
CA GLU A 100 4.41 -4.81 31.63
C GLU A 100 4.40 -3.43 30.98
N TRP A 101 4.98 -2.44 31.66
CA TRP A 101 5.16 -1.12 31.08
C TRP A 101 6.13 -1.14 29.89
N LEU A 102 7.29 -1.78 30.07
CA LEU A 102 8.33 -1.88 29.03
C LEU A 102 7.89 -2.72 27.82
N TYR A 103 6.92 -3.62 27.97
CA TYR A 103 6.38 -4.42 26.88
C TYR A 103 5.70 -3.56 25.80
N HIS A 104 5.06 -2.46 26.21
CA HIS A 104 4.38 -1.56 25.28
C HIS A 104 5.36 -0.63 24.56
N MET A 105 5.01 -0.23 23.34
CA MET A 105 5.78 0.76 22.57
C MET A 105 5.62 2.14 23.20
N GLN A 106 6.74 2.77 23.57
CA GLN A 106 6.77 4.05 24.25
C GLN A 106 7.43 5.11 23.37
N PHE A 107 6.93 6.33 23.42
CA PHE A 107 7.46 7.47 22.67
C PHE A 107 7.99 8.51 23.66
N TYR A 108 9.26 8.88 23.50
CA TYR A 108 9.91 9.92 24.31
C TYR A 108 10.33 11.06 23.41
N LEU A 109 9.92 12.28 23.78
CA LEU A 109 10.30 13.52 23.11
C LEU A 109 11.25 14.31 24.01
N GLU A 110 12.48 14.46 23.58
CA GLU A 110 13.51 15.22 24.26
C GLU A 110 13.70 16.58 23.56
N VAL A 111 13.23 17.65 24.19
CA VAL A 111 13.20 19.00 23.60
C VAL A 111 14.57 19.70 23.64
N SER A 112 15.51 19.18 24.43
CA SER A 112 16.85 19.73 24.65
C SER A 112 17.90 19.33 23.59
N VAL A 113 17.58 18.45 22.64
CA VAL A 113 18.54 17.91 21.68
C VAL A 113 18.83 18.93 20.56
N ALA A 114 20.13 19.14 20.25
CA ALA A 114 20.58 20.08 19.23
C ALA A 114 20.14 19.71 17.80
N ASN A 115 20.03 18.41 17.50
CA ASN A 115 19.47 17.90 16.25
C ASN A 115 18.00 17.52 16.45
N PRO A 116 17.04 18.29 15.88
CA PRO A 116 15.62 18.01 16.08
C PRO A 116 15.21 16.61 15.60
N ILE A 117 15.88 16.06 14.57
CA ILE A 117 15.57 14.73 14.01
C ILE A 117 15.79 13.59 15.04
N GLU A 118 16.66 13.79 16.03
CA GLU A 118 16.97 12.82 17.06
C GLU A 118 16.12 13.02 18.33
N SER A 119 15.30 14.08 18.38
CA SER A 119 14.52 14.43 19.57
C SER A 119 13.45 13.39 19.92
N LEU A 120 13.02 12.57 18.96
CA LEU A 120 11.96 11.58 19.15
C LEU A 120 12.58 10.17 19.14
N SER A 121 12.41 9.45 20.25
CA SER A 121 12.83 8.05 20.38
C SER A 121 11.66 7.14 20.73
N ILE A 122 11.69 5.92 20.18
CA ILE A 122 10.75 4.84 20.47
C ILE A 122 11.47 3.83 21.34
N HIS A 123 10.90 3.49 22.49
CA HIS A 123 11.43 2.49 23.42
C HIS A 123 10.51 1.29 23.44
N MET A 124 11.08 0.09 23.45
CA MET A 124 10.36 -1.16 23.61
C MET A 124 11.27 -2.19 24.28
N ALA A 125 10.82 -2.75 25.40
CA ALA A 125 11.58 -3.62 26.28
C ALA A 125 12.93 -3.00 26.68
N ASN A 126 14.03 -3.49 26.09
CA ASN A 126 15.40 -3.03 26.30
C ASN A 126 16.00 -2.36 25.05
N ALA A 127 15.19 -2.08 24.04
CA ALA A 127 15.61 -1.47 22.78
C ALA A 127 15.14 -0.01 22.68
N VAL A 128 16.03 0.84 22.19
CA VAL A 128 15.77 2.25 21.90
C VAL A 128 16.00 2.49 20.41
N PHE A 129 15.01 3.04 19.73
CA PHE A 129 15.04 3.33 18.32
C PHE A 129 14.83 4.82 18.08
N PRO A 130 15.72 5.52 17.36
CA PRO A 130 15.44 6.87 16.91
C PRO A 130 14.30 6.86 15.89
N TYR A 131 13.40 7.84 15.95
CA TYR A 131 12.28 7.92 15.00
C TYR A 131 12.78 8.29 13.59
N GLY A 132 12.69 7.34 12.66
CA GLY A 132 13.04 7.58 11.26
C GLY A 132 11.96 8.37 10.54
N PHE A 133 12.16 9.69 10.37
CA PHE A 133 11.29 10.53 9.53
C PHE A 133 11.47 10.18 8.05
N LYS A 134 10.77 9.14 7.57
CA LYS A 134 10.81 8.74 6.17
C LYS A 134 9.46 8.25 5.65
N TYR A 135 9.28 8.54 4.37
CA TYR A 135 8.14 8.18 3.58
C TYR A 135 8.57 7.12 2.53
N LEU A 136 8.19 5.84 2.77
CA LEU A 136 8.63 4.59 2.12
C LEU A 136 8.26 4.28 0.62
N GLY A 137 9.28 4.05 -0.22
CA GLY A 137 9.13 3.42 -1.56
C GLY A 137 9.18 1.88 -1.53
N THR A 138 8.81 1.22 -2.64
CA THR A 138 8.81 -0.27 -2.82
C THR A 138 9.39 -0.69 -4.19
N PHE A 139 9.50 -2.00 -4.42
CA PHE A 139 10.67 -2.79 -4.88
C PHE A 139 10.66 -3.28 -6.36
N ASP A 140 11.84 -3.66 -6.89
CA ASP A 140 12.09 -4.38 -8.18
C ASP A 140 13.31 -5.32 -8.12
N PHE A 141 13.27 -6.43 -8.85
CA PHE A 141 14.16 -7.59 -8.74
C PHE A 141 15.49 -7.48 -9.51
N GLN A 142 15.53 -6.89 -10.72
CA GLN A 142 16.82 -6.59 -11.39
C GLN A 142 17.54 -5.40 -10.75
N ALA A 143 16.79 -4.59 -10.01
CA ALA A 143 17.27 -3.48 -9.23
C ALA A 143 17.66 -3.88 -7.80
N THR A 144 17.52 -5.14 -7.35
CA THR A 144 17.72 -5.53 -5.93
C THR A 144 19.05 -5.05 -5.35
N GLY A 145 20.15 -5.20 -6.10
CA GLY A 145 21.45 -4.65 -5.71
C GLY A 145 21.44 -3.13 -5.60
N ARG A 146 20.95 -2.41 -6.62
CA ARG A 146 20.82 -0.94 -6.61
C ARG A 146 19.83 -0.42 -5.56
N ILE A 147 18.80 -1.19 -5.25
CA ILE A 147 17.78 -0.92 -4.24
C ILE A 147 18.37 -1.16 -2.87
N PHE A 148 19.13 -2.22 -2.64
CA PHE A 148 19.85 -2.37 -1.38
C PHE A 148 20.84 -1.23 -1.20
N VAL A 149 21.64 -0.90 -2.22
CA VAL A 149 22.50 0.29 -2.20
C VAL A 149 21.70 1.55 -1.90
N GLY A 150 20.56 1.80 -2.55
CA GLY A 150 19.71 2.96 -2.27
C GLY A 150 19.05 2.91 -0.89
N LEU A 151 18.53 1.76 -0.47
CA LEU A 151 17.91 1.50 0.84
C LEU A 151 18.90 1.71 1.96
N PHE A 152 20.18 1.34 1.75
CA PHE A 152 21.38 1.43 2.62
C PHE A 152 22.28 2.68 2.43
N GLN A 153 21.96 3.55 1.46
CA GLN A 153 22.38 4.96 1.38
C GLN A 153 21.35 6.00 1.87
N VAL A 154 20.05 5.82 1.58
CA VAL A 154 18.96 6.75 1.99
C VAL A 154 18.52 6.62 3.46
N GLY A 155 18.15 5.44 3.91
CA GLY A 155 17.99 5.08 5.33
C GLY A 155 16.64 4.51 5.60
N ALA A 156 16.18 3.67 4.68
CA ALA A 156 14.82 3.17 4.66
C ALA A 156 14.80 1.70 5.07
N TRP A 157 13.66 1.27 5.62
CA TRP A 157 13.41 -0.12 5.95
C TRP A 157 12.99 -0.88 4.69
N GLY A 158 13.59 -2.04 4.46
CA GLY A 158 13.23 -2.93 3.37
C GLY A 158 12.26 -4.00 3.86
N TYR A 159 11.02 -3.99 3.35
CA TYR A 159 10.05 -5.04 3.61
C TYR A 159 9.92 -5.95 2.39
N PHE A 160 10.29 -7.22 2.56
CA PHE A 160 10.22 -8.26 1.54
C PHE A 160 9.00 -9.12 1.82
N ASP A 161 7.89 -8.76 1.18
CA ASP A 161 6.64 -9.48 1.38
C ASP A 161 6.57 -10.76 0.53
N GLY A 162 6.36 -11.89 1.21
CA GLY A 162 6.27 -13.21 0.57
C GLY A 162 7.55 -13.61 -0.14
N ALA A 163 8.72 -13.44 0.47
CA ALA A 163 10.01 -13.75 -0.15
C ALA A 163 10.11 -15.20 -0.63
N ASN A 164 9.42 -16.14 0.03
CA ASN A 164 9.31 -17.53 -0.40
C ASN A 164 8.57 -17.74 -1.74
N ARG A 165 8.05 -16.69 -2.39
CA ARG A 165 7.57 -16.71 -3.80
C ARG A 165 8.70 -16.69 -4.80
N LEU A 166 9.88 -16.23 -4.39
CA LEU A 166 11.04 -16.11 -5.26
C LEU A 166 11.67 -17.48 -5.46
N GLU A 167 12.26 -17.69 -6.64
CA GLU A 167 13.01 -18.90 -6.93
C GLU A 167 14.21 -19.07 -6.00
N GLU A 168 14.63 -20.30 -5.76
CA GLU A 168 15.71 -20.61 -4.82
C GLU A 168 17.05 -19.95 -5.21
N ARG A 169 17.37 -19.91 -6.51
CA ARG A 169 18.57 -19.24 -7.04
C ARG A 169 18.59 -17.75 -6.68
N ILE A 170 17.43 -17.11 -6.76
CA ILE A 170 17.23 -15.70 -6.43
C ILE A 170 17.38 -15.47 -4.93
N LEU A 171 16.75 -16.31 -4.12
CA LEU A 171 16.84 -16.24 -2.66
C LEU A 171 18.28 -16.42 -2.17
N SER A 172 19.05 -17.28 -2.82
CA SER A 172 20.46 -17.49 -2.52
C SER A 172 21.30 -16.23 -2.78
N ALA A 173 21.10 -15.59 -3.94
CA ALA A 173 21.79 -14.33 -4.27
C ALA A 173 21.43 -13.19 -3.29
N VAL A 174 20.14 -13.05 -2.97
CA VAL A 174 19.67 -12.06 -1.99
C VAL A 174 20.23 -12.35 -0.60
N SER A 175 20.30 -13.63 -0.20
CA SER A 175 20.89 -14.04 1.06
C SER A 175 22.34 -13.61 1.20
N HIS A 176 23.13 -13.76 0.15
CA HIS A 176 24.54 -13.35 0.18
C HIS A 176 24.66 -11.83 0.38
N LEU A 177 23.85 -11.04 -0.33
CA LEU A 177 23.84 -9.58 -0.16
C LEU A 177 23.49 -9.16 1.26
N ILE A 178 22.46 -9.77 1.83
CA ILE A 178 22.02 -9.50 3.20
C ILE A 178 23.10 -9.89 4.21
N GLN A 179 23.81 -10.99 3.98
CA GLN A 179 24.91 -11.41 4.83
C GLN A 179 26.05 -10.39 4.82
N SER A 180 26.46 -9.89 3.64
CA SER A 180 27.45 -8.81 3.52
C SER A 180 27.03 -7.56 4.29
N ILE A 181 25.75 -7.17 4.18
CA ILE A 181 25.21 -6.03 4.93
C ILE A 181 25.25 -6.27 6.45
N LYS A 182 24.88 -7.48 6.91
CA LYS A 182 24.89 -7.82 8.34
C LYS A 182 26.29 -7.75 8.93
N LEU A 183 27.29 -8.29 8.21
CA LEU A 183 28.69 -8.20 8.60
C LEU A 183 29.16 -6.74 8.64
N GLY A 184 28.76 -5.94 7.65
CA GLY A 184 29.03 -4.52 7.59
C GLY A 184 28.44 -3.73 8.77
N LEU A 185 27.17 -3.98 9.13
CA LEU A 185 26.55 -3.38 10.31
C LEU A 185 27.25 -3.78 11.62
N GLY A 186 27.73 -5.03 11.71
CA GLY A 186 28.57 -5.49 12.80
C GLY A 186 29.90 -4.72 12.86
N ALA A 187 30.58 -4.53 11.74
CA ALA A 187 31.81 -3.74 11.68
C ALA A 187 31.59 -2.27 12.08
N ILE A 188 30.47 -1.66 11.66
CA ILE A 188 30.12 -0.27 12.00
C ILE A 188 29.91 -0.06 13.50
N SER A 189 29.51 -1.11 14.24
CA SER A 189 29.42 -1.04 15.70
C SER A 189 30.78 -0.88 16.39
N PHE A 190 31.88 -1.26 15.72
CA PHE A 190 33.26 -1.07 16.19
C PHE A 190 33.96 0.14 15.56
N ASP A 191 33.66 0.44 14.29
CA ASP A 191 34.22 1.59 13.55
C ASP A 191 33.13 2.33 12.77
N GLN A 192 32.80 3.55 13.19
CA GLN A 192 31.75 4.36 12.57
C GLN A 192 32.05 4.78 11.12
N SER A 193 33.30 4.61 10.66
CA SER A 193 33.73 4.95 9.29
C SER A 193 33.85 3.74 8.36
N ALA A 194 33.48 2.54 8.81
CA ALA A 194 33.60 1.32 8.03
C ALA A 194 32.74 1.35 6.75
N GLU A 195 33.39 1.17 5.61
CA GLU A 195 32.73 0.96 4.31
C GLU A 195 32.41 -0.51 4.10
N VAL A 196 31.29 -0.78 3.43
CA VAL A 196 30.80 -2.13 3.15
C VAL A 196 30.67 -2.33 1.66
N GLU A 197 31.20 -3.44 1.17
CA GLU A 197 31.07 -3.80 -0.24
C GLU A 197 29.72 -4.46 -0.52
N ILE A 198 28.93 -3.85 -1.40
CA ILE A 198 27.64 -4.36 -1.87
C ILE A 198 27.65 -4.35 -3.39
N VAL A 199 27.62 -5.54 -4.02
CA VAL A 199 27.60 -5.70 -5.48
C VAL A 199 28.78 -4.99 -6.17
N GLY A 200 30.00 -5.21 -5.67
CA GLY A 200 31.21 -4.63 -6.27
C GLY A 200 31.40 -3.13 -6.05
N LYS A 201 30.66 -2.53 -5.10
CA LYS A 201 30.79 -1.11 -4.73
C LYS A 201 30.98 -0.96 -3.22
N THR A 202 31.98 -0.20 -2.80
CA THR A 202 32.17 0.17 -1.40
C THR A 202 31.29 1.37 -1.05
N LEU A 203 30.53 1.23 0.04
CA LEU A 203 29.47 2.15 0.40
C LEU A 203 29.37 2.32 1.90
N TRP A 204 28.99 3.53 2.30
CA TRP A 204 28.71 3.88 3.68
C TRP A 204 27.27 3.47 4.01
N ILE A 205 27.08 2.73 5.10
CA ILE A 205 25.75 2.25 5.52
C ILE A 205 25.26 3.08 6.72
N ASN A 206 24.02 3.59 6.67
CA ASN A 206 23.41 4.19 7.88
C ASN A 206 22.79 3.09 8.75
N THR A 207 23.00 3.19 10.05
CA THR A 207 22.65 2.22 11.09
C THR A 207 21.15 2.16 11.42
N ASN A 208 20.35 3.19 11.09
CA ASN A 208 18.91 3.24 11.38
C ASN A 208 18.05 2.45 10.38
N ARG A 209 18.53 1.30 9.92
CA ARG A 209 17.92 0.53 8.82
C ARG A 209 17.74 -0.92 9.20
N GLY A 210 16.72 -1.54 8.62
CA GLY A 210 16.42 -2.95 8.82
C GLY A 210 15.88 -3.60 7.56
N ILE A 211 16.05 -4.91 7.49
CA ILE A 211 15.39 -5.76 6.51
C ILE A 211 14.39 -6.63 7.25
N VAL A 212 13.15 -6.62 6.79
CA VAL A 212 12.07 -7.49 7.29
C VAL A 212 11.65 -8.38 6.15
N ILE A 213 11.60 -9.69 6.42
CA ILE A 213 11.17 -10.69 5.45
C ILE A 213 9.91 -11.34 5.99
N THR A 214 8.83 -11.34 5.20
CA THR A 214 7.63 -12.12 5.51
C THR A 214 7.62 -13.38 4.64
N MET A 215 7.05 -14.46 5.18
CA MET A 215 6.87 -15.70 4.46
C MET A 215 5.54 -16.31 4.87
N ASN A 216 4.86 -16.92 3.89
CA ASN A 216 3.67 -17.72 4.15
C ASN A 216 4.05 -19.18 3.90
N PRO A 217 4.48 -19.91 4.94
CA PRO A 217 4.89 -21.31 4.79
C PRO A 217 3.66 -22.18 4.44
N GLY A 218 3.89 -23.31 3.77
CA GLY A 218 2.85 -24.30 3.47
C GLY A 218 2.01 -24.05 2.20
N TYR A 219 2.21 -22.94 1.50
CA TYR A 219 1.61 -22.74 0.17
C TYR A 219 2.39 -23.50 -0.90
N ALA A 220 1.68 -24.19 -1.81
CA ALA A 220 2.29 -24.88 -2.94
C ALA A 220 3.04 -23.90 -3.85
N GLY A 221 4.19 -24.34 -4.39
CA GLY A 221 5.04 -23.53 -5.27
C GLY A 221 5.87 -22.45 -4.54
N ARG A 222 6.09 -22.59 -3.24
CA ARG A 222 6.97 -21.71 -2.46
C ARG A 222 8.30 -22.38 -2.19
N SER A 223 9.39 -21.63 -2.39
CA SER A 223 10.75 -22.08 -2.11
C SER A 223 11.04 -22.01 -0.61
N TYR A 224 11.85 -22.95 -0.12
CA TYR A 224 12.42 -22.87 1.21
C TYR A 224 13.45 -21.74 1.27
N LEU A 225 13.61 -21.15 2.45
CA LEU A 225 14.65 -20.16 2.66
C LEU A 225 16.03 -20.84 2.75
N PRO A 226 17.05 -20.31 2.05
CA PRO A 226 18.43 -20.72 2.24
C PRO A 226 18.85 -20.64 3.72
N ASP A 227 19.75 -21.53 4.15
CA ASP A 227 20.22 -21.59 5.53
C ASP A 227 20.89 -20.29 5.99
N ASN A 228 21.54 -19.57 5.07
CA ASN A 228 22.15 -18.27 5.32
C ASN A 228 21.13 -17.19 5.73
N LEU A 229 19.85 -17.34 5.38
CA LEU A 229 18.75 -16.47 5.83
C LEU A 229 18.12 -16.91 7.16
N LYS A 230 18.47 -18.08 7.71
CA LYS A 230 18.05 -18.48 9.07
C LYS A 230 18.76 -17.67 10.16
N LEU A 231 19.74 -16.84 9.78
CA LEU A 231 20.41 -15.86 10.64
C LEU A 231 19.53 -14.66 11.02
N PHE A 232 18.31 -14.58 10.50
CA PHE A 232 17.28 -13.62 10.93
C PHE A 232 16.59 -14.09 12.20
N ARG A 233 16.17 -13.13 13.02
CA ARG A 233 15.26 -13.43 14.13
C ARG A 233 13.89 -13.78 13.54
N SER A 234 13.46 -15.03 13.70
CA SER A 234 12.15 -15.49 13.25
C SER A 234 11.05 -15.09 14.23
N MET A 235 9.87 -14.79 13.70
CA MET A 235 8.65 -14.56 14.47
C MET A 235 7.50 -15.26 13.78
N ALA A 236 6.78 -16.11 14.51
CA ALA A 236 5.61 -16.80 13.99
C ALA A 236 4.36 -15.94 14.23
N MET A 237 3.67 -15.56 13.15
CA MET A 237 2.34 -14.95 13.21
C MET A 237 1.31 -16.01 12.80
N THR A 238 0.52 -16.51 13.75
CA THR A 238 -0.45 -17.59 13.51
C THR A 238 -1.80 -17.06 13.07
N CYS A 239 -2.44 -16.25 13.92
CA CYS A 239 -3.74 -15.64 13.63
C CYS A 239 -3.92 -14.40 14.51
N PRO A 240 -4.40 -13.27 13.96
CA PRO A 240 -4.78 -12.14 14.79
C PRO A 240 -5.95 -12.50 15.72
N ILE A 241 -6.00 -11.88 16.91
CA ILE A 241 -7.09 -12.07 17.86
C ILE A 241 -8.32 -11.33 17.32
N GLY A 242 -9.22 -12.07 16.65
CA GLY A 242 -10.38 -11.50 15.94
C GLY A 242 -11.29 -10.63 16.82
N GLY A 243 -11.52 -11.02 18.07
CA GLY A 243 -12.37 -10.25 19.00
C GLY A 243 -11.84 -8.86 19.35
N ALA A 244 -10.51 -8.70 19.48
CA ALA A 244 -9.89 -7.41 19.75
C ALA A 244 -9.94 -6.48 18.52
N ILE A 245 -9.76 -7.04 17.32
CA ILE A 245 -9.90 -6.29 16.07
C ILE A 245 -11.34 -5.84 15.87
N ILE A 246 -12.32 -6.75 16.04
CA ILE A 246 -13.73 -6.45 15.87
C ILE A 246 -14.16 -5.35 16.85
N ALA A 247 -13.77 -5.43 18.13
CA ALA A 247 -14.11 -4.40 19.12
C ALA A 247 -13.53 -3.01 18.77
N SER A 248 -12.31 -2.96 18.20
CA SER A 248 -11.71 -1.70 17.73
C SER A 248 -12.41 -1.13 16.49
N VAL A 249 -12.93 -1.99 15.61
CA VAL A 249 -13.66 -1.59 14.39
C VAL A 249 -15.09 -1.16 14.73
N ASP A 250 -15.76 -1.86 15.64
CA ASP A 250 -17.13 -1.54 16.11
C ASP A 250 -17.18 -0.14 16.78
N GLN A 251 -16.13 0.22 17.53
CA GLN A 251 -15.98 1.58 18.05
C GLN A 251 -15.85 2.66 16.96
N ARG A 252 -15.32 2.33 15.77
CA ARG A 252 -15.28 3.25 14.62
C ARG A 252 -16.64 3.36 13.95
N GLU A 253 -17.37 2.26 13.81
CA GLU A 253 -18.66 2.22 13.10
C GLU A 253 -19.80 2.85 13.92
N GLN A 254 -19.77 2.77 15.25
CA GLN A 254 -20.76 3.44 16.12
C GLN A 254 -20.78 4.97 15.94
N CYS A 255 -19.68 5.59 15.49
CA CYS A 255 -19.64 7.02 15.16
C CYS A 255 -20.17 7.36 13.74
N ILE A 256 -20.31 6.37 12.84
CA ILE A 256 -20.69 6.55 11.42
C ILE A 256 -22.19 6.25 11.18
N LEU A 257 -22.94 5.92 12.23
CA LEU A 257 -24.33 5.42 12.16
C LEU A 257 -25.35 6.34 11.45
N ILE A 258 -25.03 7.61 11.21
CA ILE A 258 -25.93 8.57 10.52
C ILE A 258 -25.79 8.49 8.99
N GLN A 259 -24.64 8.08 8.45
CA GLN A 259 -24.41 7.96 7.00
C GLN A 259 -24.87 6.60 6.43
N SER A 260 -24.74 5.51 7.20
CA SER A 260 -25.14 4.18 6.71
C SER A 260 -26.66 4.04 6.56
N VAL A 261 -27.46 4.73 7.39
CA VAL A 261 -28.94 4.68 7.31
C VAL A 261 -29.43 5.35 6.02
N THR A 262 -28.82 6.48 5.62
CA THR A 262 -29.14 7.17 4.36
C THR A 262 -28.65 6.39 3.15
N GLU A 263 -27.44 5.80 3.19
CA GLU A 263 -26.94 4.90 2.15
C GLU A 263 -27.77 3.61 2.03
N THR A 264 -28.32 3.08 3.12
CA THR A 264 -29.15 1.86 3.11
C THR A 264 -30.52 2.11 2.44
N ILE A 265 -31.11 3.29 2.67
CA ILE A 265 -32.39 3.66 2.05
C ILE A 265 -32.20 3.98 0.55
N VAL A 266 -31.14 4.73 0.20
CA VAL A 266 -30.78 5.03 -1.19
C VAL A 266 -30.39 3.75 -1.95
N SER A 267 -29.62 2.85 -1.32
CA SER A 267 -29.25 1.54 -1.90
C SER A 267 -30.47 0.66 -2.18
N LYS A 268 -31.50 0.69 -1.33
CA LYS A 268 -32.76 -0.04 -1.57
C LYS A 268 -33.53 0.52 -2.78
N LEU A 269 -33.67 1.84 -2.90
CA LEU A 269 -34.35 2.49 -4.03
C LEU A 269 -33.63 2.26 -5.37
N VAL A 270 -32.30 2.35 -5.37
CA VAL A 270 -31.47 2.06 -6.55
C VAL A 270 -31.53 0.57 -6.92
N ALA A 271 -31.62 -0.32 -5.93
CA ALA A 271 -31.73 -1.77 -6.18
C ALA A 271 -33.04 -2.17 -6.87
N GLU A 272 -34.17 -1.49 -6.60
CA GLU A 272 -35.44 -1.79 -7.27
C GLU A 272 -35.42 -1.38 -8.75
N HIS A 273 -34.97 -0.16 -9.07
CA HIS A 273 -34.85 0.30 -10.47
C HIS A 273 -33.83 -0.54 -11.25
N LEU A 274 -32.73 -0.96 -10.59
CA LEU A 274 -31.74 -1.82 -11.19
C LEU A 274 -32.31 -3.20 -11.56
N LYS A 275 -33.17 -3.79 -10.72
CA LYS A 275 -33.81 -5.09 -11.00
C LYS A 275 -34.67 -5.01 -12.26
N GLU A 276 -35.47 -3.96 -12.43
CA GLU A 276 -36.31 -3.77 -13.62
C GLU A 276 -35.48 -3.75 -14.90
N HIS A 277 -34.38 -2.99 -14.91
CA HIS A 277 -33.46 -2.93 -16.05
C HIS A 277 -32.75 -4.27 -16.30
N ILE A 278 -32.39 -5.01 -15.24
CA ILE A 278 -31.83 -6.36 -15.38
C ILE A 278 -32.85 -7.29 -16.05
N HIS A 279 -34.12 -7.25 -15.63
CA HIS A 279 -35.18 -8.05 -16.25
C HIS A 279 -35.38 -7.72 -17.73
N HIS A 280 -35.33 -6.43 -18.09
CA HIS A 280 -35.39 -5.98 -19.48
C HIS A 280 -34.24 -6.58 -20.31
N ILE A 281 -32.98 -6.38 -19.90
CA ILE A 281 -31.79 -6.89 -20.61
C ILE A 281 -31.78 -8.42 -20.71
N VAL A 282 -32.28 -9.11 -19.70
CA VAL A 282 -32.41 -10.57 -19.72
C VAL A 282 -33.44 -11.01 -20.76
N SER A 283 -34.59 -10.33 -20.84
CA SER A 283 -35.63 -10.63 -21.82
C SER A 283 -35.14 -10.44 -23.27
N GLU A 284 -34.40 -9.35 -23.53
CA GLU A 284 -33.76 -9.09 -24.82
C GLU A 284 -32.76 -10.18 -25.22
N ARG A 285 -32.10 -10.81 -24.24
CA ARG A 285 -31.13 -11.88 -24.44
C ARG A 285 -31.74 -13.28 -24.42
N HIS A 286 -33.07 -13.38 -24.36
CA HIS A 286 -33.81 -14.63 -24.30
C HIS A 286 -33.36 -15.55 -23.16
N LEU A 287 -32.98 -14.97 -22.01
CA LEU A 287 -32.59 -15.73 -20.82
C LEU A 287 -33.77 -15.88 -19.86
N VAL A 288 -33.81 -17.01 -19.13
CA VAL A 288 -34.80 -17.25 -18.08
C VAL A 288 -34.21 -16.86 -16.73
N VAL A 289 -34.88 -15.98 -16.00
CA VAL A 289 -34.45 -15.53 -14.67
C VAL A 289 -34.88 -16.54 -13.62
N GLY A 290 -33.92 -17.20 -12.98
CA GLY A 290 -34.17 -17.97 -11.76
C GLY A 290 -34.24 -17.07 -10.52
N ASN A 291 -35.06 -17.43 -9.54
CA ASN A 291 -35.26 -16.65 -8.31
C ASN A 291 -33.92 -16.33 -7.59
N VAL A 292 -33.06 -17.33 -7.41
CA VAL A 292 -31.75 -17.16 -6.76
C VAL A 292 -30.82 -16.25 -7.57
N TRP A 293 -30.90 -16.31 -8.91
CA TRP A 293 -30.07 -15.49 -9.78
C TRP A 293 -30.52 -14.02 -9.72
N SER A 294 -31.83 -13.75 -9.76
CA SER A 294 -32.39 -12.40 -9.66
C SER A 294 -32.00 -11.65 -8.38
N GLN A 295 -31.85 -12.39 -7.28
CA GLN A 295 -31.42 -11.83 -6.00
C GLN A 295 -29.91 -11.57 -5.97
N LYS A 296 -29.10 -12.47 -6.58
CA LYS A 296 -27.64 -12.38 -6.55
C LYS A 296 -27.05 -11.29 -7.44
N VAL A 297 -27.67 -10.95 -8.56
CA VAL A 297 -27.12 -9.94 -9.50
C VAL A 297 -27.06 -8.54 -8.86
N PRO A 298 -28.10 -8.03 -8.17
CA PRO A 298 -28.01 -6.77 -7.43
C PRO A 298 -26.94 -6.76 -6.32
N TYR A 299 -26.70 -7.90 -5.65
CA TYR A 299 -25.61 -7.99 -4.65
C TYR A 299 -24.23 -7.75 -5.28
N VAL A 300 -24.02 -8.16 -6.53
CA VAL A 300 -22.77 -7.88 -7.24
C VAL A 300 -22.54 -6.37 -7.37
N TYR A 301 -23.58 -5.61 -7.70
CA TYR A 301 -23.51 -4.14 -7.77
C TYR A 301 -23.24 -3.50 -6.41
N GLN A 302 -23.90 -3.98 -5.36
CA GLN A 302 -23.68 -3.49 -4.01
C GLN A 302 -22.23 -3.71 -3.55
N ILE A 303 -21.68 -4.90 -3.81
CA ILE A 303 -20.28 -5.19 -3.48
C ILE A 303 -19.34 -4.33 -4.33
N GLN A 304 -19.64 -4.10 -5.61
CA GLN A 304 -18.84 -3.23 -6.49
C GLN A 304 -18.78 -1.77 -6.01
N ASN A 305 -19.83 -1.27 -5.35
CA ASN A 305 -19.82 0.07 -4.75
C ASN A 305 -18.93 0.16 -3.49
N ILE A 306 -18.75 -0.96 -2.78
CA ILE A 306 -17.97 -1.02 -1.54
C ILE A 306 -16.51 -1.41 -1.81
N GLN A 307 -16.29 -2.34 -2.73
CA GLN A 307 -14.99 -2.93 -3.04
C GLN A 307 -14.68 -2.76 -4.52
N HIS A 308 -13.46 -2.32 -4.83
CA HIS A 308 -12.96 -2.19 -6.20
C HIS A 308 -12.65 -3.53 -6.87
N ARG A 309 -12.82 -4.66 -6.16
CA ARG A 309 -12.71 -6.00 -6.74
C ARG A 309 -13.77 -6.92 -6.22
N LEU A 310 -14.16 -7.85 -7.08
CA LEU A 310 -15.17 -8.85 -6.83
C LEU A 310 -14.69 -10.18 -7.39
N MET A 311 -14.95 -11.26 -6.67
CA MET A 311 -14.77 -12.61 -7.16
C MET A 311 -16.11 -13.34 -7.24
N MET A 312 -16.49 -13.80 -8.43
CA MET A 312 -17.67 -14.66 -8.62
C MET A 312 -17.24 -16.13 -8.63
N VAL A 313 -17.53 -16.84 -7.55
CA VAL A 313 -17.15 -18.26 -7.39
C VAL A 313 -18.36 -19.16 -7.58
N GLY A 314 -18.18 -20.25 -8.32
CA GLY A 314 -19.16 -21.33 -8.41
C GLY A 314 -18.84 -22.34 -9.50
N PRO A 315 -19.53 -23.49 -9.52
CA PRO A 315 -19.40 -24.54 -10.54
C PRO A 315 -19.57 -24.05 -11.98
N LEU A 316 -19.12 -24.81 -12.97
CA LEU A 316 -19.36 -24.49 -14.38
C LEU A 316 -20.86 -24.36 -14.66
N ALA A 317 -21.22 -23.55 -15.67
CA ALA A 317 -22.61 -23.32 -16.09
C ALA A 317 -23.58 -22.73 -15.04
N THR A 318 -23.11 -22.17 -13.91
CA THR A 318 -23.99 -21.53 -12.90
C THR A 318 -24.44 -20.10 -13.24
N GLY A 319 -24.36 -19.69 -14.51
CA GLY A 319 -24.84 -18.36 -14.94
C GLY A 319 -23.98 -17.16 -14.50
N LYS A 320 -22.77 -17.37 -13.98
CA LYS A 320 -21.82 -16.29 -13.60
C LYS A 320 -21.59 -15.30 -14.74
N THR A 321 -21.33 -15.82 -15.94
CA THR A 321 -21.09 -14.99 -17.13
C THR A 321 -22.33 -14.21 -17.54
N GLY A 322 -23.51 -14.82 -17.43
CA GLY A 322 -24.78 -14.13 -17.65
C GLY A 322 -25.02 -13.02 -16.63
N ALA A 323 -24.70 -13.26 -15.36
CA ALA A 323 -24.92 -12.34 -14.25
C ALA A 323 -24.17 -11.01 -14.44
N TRP A 324 -22.85 -11.03 -14.60
CA TRP A 324 -22.11 -9.78 -14.79
C TRP A 324 -22.47 -9.11 -16.12
N ARG A 325 -22.69 -9.86 -17.20
CA ARG A 325 -23.08 -9.26 -18.49
C ARG A 325 -24.46 -8.61 -18.48
N ALA A 326 -25.40 -9.14 -17.70
CA ALA A 326 -26.72 -8.54 -17.52
C ALA A 326 -26.62 -7.28 -16.67
N LEU A 327 -25.82 -7.32 -15.60
CA LEU A 327 -25.55 -6.16 -14.76
C LEU A 327 -24.93 -5.00 -15.55
N LEU A 328 -23.89 -5.24 -16.36
CA LEU A 328 -23.27 -4.18 -17.16
C LEU A 328 -24.24 -3.56 -18.17
N GLY A 329 -25.10 -4.38 -18.79
CA GLY A 329 -26.15 -3.87 -19.69
C GLY A 329 -27.17 -2.99 -18.96
N ALA A 330 -27.58 -3.41 -17.76
CA ALA A 330 -28.51 -2.65 -16.93
C ALA A 330 -27.89 -1.33 -16.47
N LEU A 331 -26.62 -1.34 -16.03
CA LEU A 331 -25.90 -0.12 -15.61
C LEU A 331 -25.70 0.86 -16.76
N GLY A 332 -25.39 0.37 -17.96
CA GLY A 332 -25.26 1.22 -19.14
C GLY A 332 -26.56 1.94 -19.51
N SER A 333 -27.69 1.27 -19.33
CA SER A 333 -29.02 1.84 -19.59
C SER A 333 -29.48 2.79 -18.49
N LEU A 334 -29.22 2.45 -17.22
CA LEU A 334 -29.67 3.20 -16.04
C LEU A 334 -28.89 4.51 -15.83
N VAL A 335 -27.56 4.45 -15.95
CA VAL A 335 -26.67 5.58 -15.62
C VAL A 335 -26.27 6.36 -16.86
N GLY A 336 -26.58 5.86 -18.07
CA GLY A 336 -26.14 6.46 -19.34
C GLY A 336 -24.62 6.40 -19.55
N LEU A 337 -23.90 5.64 -18.72
CA LEU A 337 -22.46 5.45 -18.82
C LEU A 337 -22.15 4.36 -19.84
N LYS A 338 -21.23 4.63 -20.77
CA LYS A 338 -20.71 3.60 -21.65
C LYS A 338 -19.84 2.65 -20.82
N VAL A 339 -20.25 1.38 -20.74
CA VAL A 339 -19.50 0.35 -20.01
C VAL A 339 -18.66 -0.47 -20.99
N VAL A 340 -17.36 -0.62 -20.71
CA VAL A 340 -16.42 -1.42 -21.50
C VAL A 340 -15.92 -2.58 -20.65
N SER A 341 -16.04 -3.81 -21.15
CA SER A 341 -15.54 -5.00 -20.45
C SER A 341 -14.37 -5.65 -21.18
N TYR A 342 -13.26 -5.86 -20.49
CA TYR A 342 -12.10 -6.62 -20.95
C TYR A 342 -12.12 -8.01 -20.32
N VAL A 343 -12.33 -9.05 -21.12
CA VAL A 343 -12.34 -10.44 -20.65
C VAL A 343 -10.99 -11.08 -20.94
N VAL A 344 -10.29 -11.50 -19.90
CA VAL A 344 -8.97 -12.13 -19.98
C VAL A 344 -9.07 -13.58 -19.51
N ASP A 345 -8.86 -14.52 -20.44
CA ASP A 345 -8.66 -15.92 -20.08
C ASP A 345 -7.22 -16.14 -19.64
N SER A 346 -7.01 -16.07 -18.33
CA SER A 346 -5.71 -16.25 -17.70
C SER A 346 -5.16 -17.68 -17.80
N LYS A 347 -5.97 -18.67 -18.23
CA LYS A 347 -5.47 -20.04 -18.44
C LYS A 347 -4.97 -20.26 -19.86
N ALA A 348 -5.45 -19.48 -20.82
CA ALA A 348 -5.03 -19.56 -22.22
C ALA A 348 -3.71 -18.83 -22.49
N ILE A 349 -3.26 -18.00 -21.56
CA ILE A 349 -2.14 -17.08 -21.73
C ILE A 349 -1.10 -17.32 -20.64
N SER A 350 0.19 -17.25 -20.99
CA SER A 350 1.27 -17.33 -20.02
C SER A 350 1.25 -16.14 -19.07
N LYS A 351 1.72 -16.35 -17.84
CA LYS A 351 1.80 -15.28 -16.82
C LYS A 351 2.58 -14.06 -17.32
N ASP A 352 3.64 -14.29 -18.09
CA ASP A 352 4.54 -13.28 -18.64
C ASP A 352 3.95 -12.44 -19.77
N PHE A 353 2.81 -12.86 -20.32
CA PHE A 353 2.05 -12.11 -21.33
C PHE A 353 0.85 -11.40 -20.69
N VAL A 354 0.26 -11.97 -19.62
CA VAL A 354 -0.78 -11.28 -18.84
C VAL A 354 -0.17 -10.10 -18.07
N TYR A 355 0.99 -10.32 -17.45
CA TYR A 355 1.76 -9.34 -16.68
C TYR A 355 3.00 -8.90 -17.44
N ASP A 356 3.66 -7.86 -16.94
CA ASP A 356 4.92 -7.40 -17.50
C ASP A 356 6.01 -8.46 -17.31
N SER A 357 6.80 -8.67 -18.36
CA SER A 357 7.98 -9.52 -18.32
C SER A 357 9.19 -8.72 -18.75
N LEU A 358 10.32 -9.09 -18.16
CA LEU A 358 11.61 -8.54 -18.51
C LEU A 358 12.20 -9.36 -19.65
N ASN A 359 12.73 -8.70 -20.67
CA ASN A 359 13.48 -9.40 -21.70
C ASN A 359 14.78 -9.97 -21.11
N PRO A 360 15.08 -11.28 -21.24
CA PRO A 360 16.31 -11.86 -20.71
C PRO A 360 17.58 -11.38 -21.44
N THR A 361 17.44 -10.86 -22.66
CA THR A 361 18.57 -10.46 -23.52
C THR A 361 18.75 -8.94 -23.61
N THR A 362 17.70 -8.15 -23.39
CA THR A 362 17.77 -6.68 -23.39
C THR A 362 17.29 -6.14 -22.05
N PRO A 363 17.82 -5.00 -21.55
CA PRO A 363 17.34 -4.38 -20.31
C PRO A 363 15.97 -3.69 -20.47
N GLU A 364 15.16 -4.14 -21.43
CA GLU A 364 13.86 -3.56 -21.76
C GLU A 364 12.74 -4.41 -21.18
N TRP A 365 11.66 -3.72 -20.78
CA TRP A 365 10.47 -4.34 -20.25
C TRP A 365 9.42 -4.51 -21.35
N ASN A 366 8.89 -5.71 -21.46
CA ASN A 366 7.73 -6.01 -22.29
C ASN A 366 6.48 -5.78 -21.45
N PHE A 367 5.67 -4.80 -21.82
CA PHE A 367 4.40 -4.54 -21.15
C PHE A 367 3.40 -5.66 -21.44
N GLY A 368 2.86 -6.25 -20.38
CA GLY A 368 1.83 -7.28 -20.46
C GLY A 368 0.46 -6.71 -20.83
N LEU A 369 -0.47 -7.62 -21.13
CA LEU A 369 -1.84 -7.28 -21.51
C LEU A 369 -2.53 -6.39 -20.46
N PHE A 370 -2.39 -6.71 -19.17
CA PHE A 370 -3.03 -5.94 -18.11
C PHE A 370 -2.50 -4.51 -18.02
N THR A 371 -1.17 -4.34 -18.07
CA THR A 371 -0.52 -3.03 -18.03
C THR A 371 -0.90 -2.18 -19.23
N ASN A 372 -0.95 -2.77 -20.43
CA ASN A 372 -1.36 -2.06 -21.64
C ASN A 372 -2.81 -1.58 -21.57
N ILE A 373 -3.74 -2.39 -21.02
CA ILE A 373 -5.13 -1.97 -20.80
C ILE A 373 -5.18 -0.79 -19.84
N ILE A 374 -4.48 -0.86 -18.71
CA ILE A 374 -4.47 0.22 -17.71
C ILE A 374 -3.83 1.49 -18.28
N CYS A 375 -2.70 1.40 -18.98
CA CYS A 375 -2.08 2.55 -19.65
C CYS A 375 -3.04 3.18 -20.67
N LYS A 376 -3.73 2.37 -21.48
CA LYS A 376 -4.73 2.90 -22.44
C LYS A 376 -5.83 3.72 -21.76
N ILE A 377 -6.29 3.27 -20.60
CA ILE A 377 -7.33 3.97 -19.82
C ILE A 377 -6.77 5.24 -19.18
N ILE A 378 -5.56 5.19 -18.60
CA ILE A 378 -4.93 6.34 -17.94
C ILE A 378 -4.50 7.41 -18.94
N ASP A 379 -3.93 7.00 -20.07
CA ASP A 379 -3.41 7.89 -21.12
C ASP A 379 -4.55 8.51 -21.94
N ASN A 380 -5.82 8.22 -21.60
CA ASN A 380 -7.02 8.78 -22.21
C ASN A 380 -6.99 8.73 -23.74
N VAL A 381 -6.63 7.57 -24.29
CA VAL A 381 -6.66 7.38 -25.74
C VAL A 381 -8.12 7.36 -26.19
N GLY A 382 -8.67 8.53 -26.50
CA GLY A 382 -10.08 8.77 -26.82
C GLY A 382 -10.91 9.18 -25.60
N ASP A 383 -12.23 8.99 -25.68
CA ASP A 383 -13.21 9.31 -24.63
C ASP A 383 -13.33 8.18 -23.60
N GLU A 384 -12.21 7.76 -22.99
CA GLU A 384 -12.17 6.62 -22.04
C GLU A 384 -12.44 7.01 -20.57
N VAL A 385 -12.33 8.31 -20.22
CA VAL A 385 -12.62 8.83 -18.86
C VAL A 385 -14.11 8.78 -18.54
N SER A 386 -14.96 9.03 -19.53
CA SER A 386 -16.42 8.99 -19.39
C SER A 386 -16.98 7.57 -19.32
N LYS A 387 -16.14 6.56 -19.57
CA LYS A 387 -16.53 5.15 -19.58
C LYS A 387 -16.18 4.45 -18.28
N GLN A 388 -17.04 3.50 -17.92
CA GLN A 388 -16.77 2.57 -16.84
C GLN A 388 -16.14 1.30 -17.42
N HIS A 389 -14.96 0.95 -16.92
CA HIS A 389 -14.16 -0.18 -17.40
C HIS A 389 -14.27 -1.34 -16.42
N TRP A 390 -14.41 -2.55 -16.92
CA TRP A 390 -14.45 -3.77 -16.11
C TRP A 390 -13.41 -4.75 -16.65
N ILE A 391 -12.42 -5.11 -15.84
CA ILE A 391 -11.40 -6.10 -16.23
C ILE A 391 -11.70 -7.43 -15.53
N ILE A 392 -12.03 -8.45 -16.31
CA ILE A 392 -12.55 -9.73 -15.82
C ILE A 392 -11.54 -10.83 -16.08
N PHE A 393 -10.97 -11.38 -15.00
CA PHE A 393 -10.05 -12.51 -15.04
C PHE A 393 -10.78 -13.83 -14.74
N MET A 394 -10.57 -14.85 -15.57
CA MET A 394 -11.20 -16.17 -15.38
C MET A 394 -10.58 -17.01 -14.24
N ALA A 395 -9.33 -16.76 -13.82
CA ALA A 395 -8.67 -17.58 -12.79
C ALA A 395 -7.55 -16.89 -11.97
N ILE A 396 -7.46 -15.56 -11.97
CA ILE A 396 -6.40 -14.83 -11.25
C ILE A 396 -7.02 -13.95 -10.15
N VAL A 397 -6.37 -13.95 -8.98
CA VAL A 397 -6.68 -13.06 -7.85
C VAL A 397 -5.73 -11.87 -7.88
N LEU A 398 -6.28 -10.66 -7.93
CA LEU A 398 -5.55 -9.41 -7.75
C LEU A 398 -5.59 -8.98 -6.27
N ASP A 399 -4.58 -8.25 -5.82
CA ASP A 399 -4.39 -7.77 -4.43
C ASP A 399 -4.97 -6.35 -4.19
N ASN A 400 -5.45 -6.03 -2.98
CA ASN A 400 -6.38 -4.92 -2.63
C ASN A 400 -5.82 -3.51 -2.85
N ASN A 401 -4.59 -3.42 -3.28
CA ASN A 401 -3.95 -2.16 -3.58
C ASN A 401 -4.51 -1.58 -4.89
N LYS A 402 -5.10 -0.37 -4.84
CA LYS A 402 -5.48 0.42 -6.04
C LYS A 402 -4.26 0.94 -6.82
N LEU A 403 -3.15 0.22 -6.75
CA LEU A 403 -1.85 0.64 -7.26
C LEU A 403 -1.18 -0.57 -7.89
N LEU A 404 -1.09 -0.54 -9.21
CA LEU A 404 -0.31 -1.50 -9.97
C LEU A 404 1.16 -1.07 -9.89
N THR A 405 1.97 -1.91 -9.24
CA THR A 405 3.42 -1.72 -9.22
C THR A 405 4.00 -2.51 -10.38
N LEU A 406 4.45 -1.80 -11.41
CA LEU A 406 5.16 -2.43 -12.51
C LEU A 406 6.56 -2.81 -12.03
N PRO A 407 7.13 -3.90 -12.55
CA PRO A 407 8.49 -4.29 -12.21
C PRO A 407 9.51 -3.17 -12.46
N ILE A 408 9.35 -2.31 -13.47
CA ILE A 408 10.26 -1.16 -13.71
C ILE A 408 10.26 -0.09 -12.58
N GLY A 409 9.51 -0.29 -11.50
CA GLY A 409 9.33 0.65 -10.39
C GLY A 409 8.31 1.75 -10.68
N LYS A 410 7.69 1.77 -11.87
CA LYS A 410 6.58 2.67 -12.22
C LYS A 410 5.33 2.21 -11.48
N ARG A 411 4.65 3.15 -10.82
CA ARG A 411 3.40 2.91 -10.10
C ARG A 411 2.26 3.54 -10.87
N LEU A 412 1.31 2.73 -11.28
CA LEU A 412 0.08 3.18 -11.93
C LEU A 412 -1.06 3.10 -10.91
N GLY A 413 -1.63 4.25 -10.57
CA GLY A 413 -2.87 4.28 -9.79
C GLY A 413 -4.02 3.80 -10.67
N LEU A 414 -4.83 2.89 -10.16
CA LEU A 414 -6.07 2.52 -10.86
C LEU A 414 -7.05 3.70 -10.75
N PRO A 415 -7.56 4.22 -11.87
CA PRO A 415 -8.54 5.29 -11.85
C PRO A 415 -9.87 4.77 -11.27
N ASN A 416 -10.72 5.67 -10.76
CA ASN A 416 -11.96 5.29 -10.08
C ASN A 416 -13.00 4.63 -11.00
N ASN A 417 -12.80 4.71 -12.32
CA ASN A 417 -13.69 4.14 -13.33
C ASN A 417 -13.28 2.72 -13.78
N VAL A 418 -12.35 2.04 -13.10
CA VAL A 418 -11.85 0.67 -13.40
C VAL A 418 -12.17 -0.32 -12.30
#